data_AF-A0A259NYV2-F1
#
_entry.id   AF-A0A259NYV2-F1
#
_cell.length_a   1.000
_cell.length_b   1.000
_cell.length_c   1.000
_cell.angle_alpha   90.00
_cell.angle_beta   90.00
_cell.angle_gamma   90.00
#
_symmetry.space_group_name_H-M   'P 1'
#
loop_
_entity.id
_entity.type
_entity.pdbx_description
1 polymer ?
#
loop_
_entity_poly.entity_id
_entity_poly.type
_entity_poly.pdbx_seq_one_letter_code
_entity_poly.pdbx_strand_id
1 'polypeptide(L)'
;MTIEQPVTTAPLTTHSQSTTEVLSNLASSAQGLTSSEAQQRAQQFGPNQLPQAAGPSLWYRFFKHFHDTLIYVLLFSAAVTALLG
;
A
#
# COMPACT_ATOMS: atom_id res chain seq x y z
N MET A 1 -8.54 7.09 -29.86
CA MET A 1 -7.68 6.87 -28.67
C MET A 1 -8.62 6.65 -27.50
N THR A 2 -9.01 5.38 -27.31
CA THR A 2 -10.02 4.97 -26.32
C THR A 2 -9.30 4.84 -24.98
N ILE A 3 -9.66 5.71 -24.03
CA ILE A 3 -9.17 5.59 -22.67
C ILE A 3 -10.17 4.72 -21.93
N GLU A 4 -9.78 3.47 -21.67
CA GLU A 4 -10.48 2.55 -20.78
C GLU A 4 -10.60 3.21 -19.40
N GLN A 5 -11.79 3.74 -19.09
CA GLN A 5 -12.07 4.39 -17.81
C GLN A 5 -12.11 3.31 -16.71
N PRO A 6 -11.30 3.40 -15.65
CA PRO A 6 -11.38 2.49 -14.53
C PRO A 6 -12.76 2.66 -13.86
N VAL A 7 -13.43 1.54 -13.61
CA VAL A 7 -14.68 1.41 -12.84
C VAL A 7 -14.75 2.43 -11.69
N THR A 8 -15.47 3.53 -11.91
CA THR A 8 -15.74 4.56 -10.91
C THR A 8 -17.21 4.47 -10.52
N THR A 9 -17.49 3.76 -9.43
CA THR A 9 -18.75 3.89 -8.67
C THR A 9 -19.06 5.37 -8.44
N ALA A 10 -20.31 5.78 -8.69
CA ALA A 10 -20.80 7.17 -8.65
C ALA A 10 -20.29 8.01 -7.46
N PRO A 11 -20.11 9.33 -7.62
CA PRO A 11 -19.45 10.17 -6.61
C PRO A 11 -20.28 10.25 -5.32
N LEU A 12 -19.66 9.84 -4.20
CA LEU A 12 -20.17 10.03 -2.85
C LEU A 12 -20.08 11.52 -2.48
N THR A 13 -21.16 12.27 -2.65
CA THR A 13 -21.25 13.71 -2.34
C THR A 13 -21.46 13.99 -0.84
N THR A 14 -20.91 13.15 0.04
CA THR A 14 -21.09 13.25 1.51
C THR A 14 -20.68 14.61 2.06
N HIS A 15 -19.71 15.28 1.43
CA HIS A 15 -19.26 16.63 1.78
C HIS A 15 -20.29 17.74 1.51
N SER A 16 -21.33 17.47 0.72
CA SER A 16 -22.40 18.42 0.37
C SER A 16 -23.71 18.17 1.13
N GLN A 17 -23.77 17.09 1.93
CA GLN A 17 -24.93 16.73 2.74
C GLN A 17 -24.90 17.46 4.09
N SER A 18 -26.08 17.68 4.67
CA SER A 18 -26.18 18.23 6.02
C SER A 18 -25.67 17.22 7.06
N THR A 19 -25.26 17.70 8.24
CA THR A 19 -24.77 16.83 9.32
C THR A 19 -25.80 15.78 9.75
N THR A 20 -27.08 16.15 9.81
CA THR A 20 -28.18 15.24 10.14
C THR A 20 -28.34 14.12 9.11
N GLU A 21 -28.24 14.44 7.81
CA GLU A 21 -28.32 13.46 6.74
C GLU A 21 -27.13 12.49 6.78
N VAL A 22 -25.91 13.02 6.99
CA VAL A 22 -24.71 12.17 7.11
C VAL A 22 -24.80 11.25 8.32
N LEU A 23 -25.23 11.74 9.48
CA LEU A 23 -25.40 10.93 10.68
C LEU A 23 -26.45 9.83 10.49
N SER A 24 -27.58 10.15 9.83
CA SER A 24 -28.60 9.17 9.47
C SER A 24 -28.06 8.11 8.51
N ASN A 25 -27.38 8.53 7.43
CA ASN A 25 -26.81 7.65 6.42
C ASN A 25 -25.74 6.71 6.98
N LEU A 26 -24.92 7.19 7.92
CA LEU A 26 -23.89 6.38 8.60
C LEU A 26 -24.42 5.63 9.83
N ALA A 27 -25.72 5.71 10.11
CA ALA A 27 -26.36 5.19 11.32
C ALA A 27 -25.54 5.53 12.57
N SER A 28 -25.18 6.80 12.73
CA SER A 28 -24.33 7.31 13.80
C SER A 28 -25.06 8.40 14.58
N SER A 29 -24.60 8.68 15.79
CA SER A 29 -25.11 9.77 16.62
C SER A 29 -24.10 10.91 16.73
N ALA A 30 -24.57 12.08 17.18
CA ALA A 30 -23.70 13.21 17.53
C ALA A 30 -22.80 12.91 18.74
N GLN A 31 -23.18 11.94 19.58
CA GLN A 31 -22.41 11.46 20.73
C GLN A 31 -21.39 10.37 20.33
N GLY A 32 -21.36 9.97 19.06
CA GLY A 32 -20.47 8.95 18.52
C GLY A 32 -21.11 7.55 18.49
N LEU A 33 -20.24 6.55 18.37
CA LEU A 33 -20.61 5.14 18.34
C LEU A 33 -20.39 4.49 19.70
N THR A 34 -21.20 3.48 20.02
CA THR A 34 -20.94 2.60 21.15
C THR A 34 -19.73 1.71 20.88
N SER A 35 -19.11 1.18 21.93
CA SER A 35 -17.97 0.27 21.79
C SER A 35 -18.32 -0.99 20.99
N SER A 36 -19.55 -1.50 21.13
CA SER A 36 -20.04 -2.66 20.38
C SER A 36 -20.15 -2.36 18.88
N GLU A 37 -20.75 -1.22 18.52
CA GLU A 37 -20.88 -0.80 17.12
C GLU A 37 -19.52 -0.51 16.49
N ALA A 38 -18.62 0.14 17.23
CA ALA A 38 -17.26 0.38 16.76
C ALA A 38 -16.51 -0.92 16.47
N GLN A 39 -16.64 -1.93 17.34
CA GLN A 39 -16.03 -3.25 17.14
C GLN A 39 -16.64 -4.00 15.95
N GLN A 40 -17.97 -3.99 15.82
CA GLN A 40 -18.66 -4.61 14.70
C GLN A 40 -18.24 -3.97 13.36
N ARG A 41 -18.16 -2.63 13.32
CA ARG A 41 -17.72 -1.89 12.13
C ARG A 41 -16.25 -2.14 11.82
N ALA A 42 -15.37 -2.23 12.83
CA ALA A 42 -13.96 -2.55 12.63
C ALA A 42 -13.77 -3.95 12.01
N GLN A 43 -14.63 -4.93 12.35
CA GLN A 43 -14.62 -6.24 11.72
C GLN A 43 -15.16 -6.20 10.28
N GLN A 44 -16.16 -5.37 10.00
CA GLN A 44 -16.78 -5.25 8.69
C GLN A 44 -15.90 -4.49 7.68
N PHE A 45 -15.33 -3.35 8.07
CA PHE A 45 -14.56 -2.47 7.19
C PHE A 45 -13.05 -2.71 7.27
N GLY A 46 -12.60 -3.44 8.29
CA GLY A 46 -11.18 -3.64 8.57
C GLY A 46 -10.54 -2.44 9.26
N PRO A 47 -9.22 -2.52 9.52
CA PRO A 47 -8.49 -1.40 10.09
C PRO A 47 -8.44 -0.23 9.10
N ASN A 48 -8.56 1.00 9.61
CA ASN A 48 -8.33 2.21 8.83
C ASN A 48 -6.83 2.43 8.59
N GLN A 49 -6.21 1.48 7.90
CA GLN A 49 -4.79 1.48 7.59
C GLN A 49 -4.60 1.06 6.14
N LEU A 50 -3.78 1.82 5.43
CA LEU A 50 -3.41 1.47 4.06
C LEU A 50 -2.57 0.18 4.05
N PRO A 51 -2.77 -0.69 3.06
CA PRO A 51 -1.96 -1.89 2.91
C PRO A 51 -0.50 -1.47 2.72
N GLN A 52 0.37 -1.94 3.60
CA GLN A 52 1.80 -1.75 3.41
C GLN A 52 2.28 -2.75 2.36
N ALA A 53 2.91 -2.25 1.31
CA ALA A 53 3.64 -3.11 0.40
C ALA A 53 4.74 -3.82 1.20
N ALA A 54 4.88 -5.14 1.01
CA ALA A 54 5.98 -5.89 1.60
C ALA A 54 7.30 -5.24 1.12
N GLY A 55 8.04 -4.65 2.05
CA GLY A 55 9.32 -4.05 1.74
C GLY A 55 10.29 -5.10 1.20
N PRO A 56 11.23 -4.72 0.32
CA PRO A 56 12.23 -5.66 -0.17
C PRO A 56 13.00 -6.28 1.00
N SER A 57 13.25 -7.59 0.92
CA SER A 57 14.00 -8.32 1.95
C SER A 57 15.38 -7.69 2.18
N LEU A 58 15.87 -7.78 3.41
CA LEU A 58 17.14 -7.14 3.80
C LEU A 58 18.31 -7.59 2.91
N TRP A 59 18.32 -8.87 2.52
CA TRP A 59 19.28 -9.45 1.57
C TRP A 59 19.15 -8.86 0.17
N TYR A 60 17.93 -8.69 -0.34
CA TYR A 60 17.72 -8.06 -1.65
C TYR A 60 18.22 -6.61 -1.67
N ARG A 61 18.01 -5.86 -0.59
CA ARG A 61 18.53 -4.49 -0.44
C ARG A 61 20.07 -4.48 -0.45
N PHE A 62 20.72 -5.44 0.22
CA PHE A 62 22.17 -5.57 0.22
C PHE A 62 22.71 -5.85 -1.19
N PHE A 63 22.24 -6.91 -1.86
CA PHE A 63 22.70 -7.27 -3.20
C PHE A 63 22.39 -6.22 -4.27
N LYS A 64 21.34 -5.42 -4.12
CA LYS A 64 21.05 -4.31 -5.04
C LYS A 64 22.22 -3.32 -5.16
N HIS A 65 22.97 -3.09 -4.08
CA HIS A 65 24.16 -2.22 -4.14
C HIS A 65 25.33 -2.86 -4.87
N PHE A 66 25.35 -4.20 -4.98
CA PHE A 66 26.41 -4.93 -5.69
C PHE A 66 26.15 -5.06 -7.20
N HIS A 67 24.97 -4.65 -7.68
CA HIS A 67 24.65 -4.62 -9.11
C HIS A 67 25.24 -3.37 -9.78
N ASP A 68 26.53 -3.13 -9.59
CA ASP A 68 27.28 -2.09 -10.28
C ASP A 68 28.17 -2.73 -11.36
N THR A 69 28.30 -2.08 -12.51
CA THR A 69 29.18 -2.50 -13.61
C THR A 69 30.58 -2.83 -13.11
N LEU A 70 31.11 -2.07 -12.15
CA LEU A 70 32.44 -2.28 -11.59
C LEU A 70 32.58 -3.64 -10.89
N ILE A 71 31.56 -4.11 -10.18
CA ILE A 71 31.59 -5.41 -9.50
C ILE A 71 31.62 -6.56 -10.50
N TYR A 72 30.92 -6.45 -11.62
CA TYR A 72 31.01 -7.44 -12.69
C TYR A 72 32.40 -7.49 -13.32
N VAL A 73 33.03 -6.34 -13.51
CA VAL A 73 34.42 -6.28 -14.00
C VAL A 73 35.38 -6.95 -13.01
N LEU A 74 35.22 -6.70 -11.71
CA LEU A 74 36.05 -7.32 -10.66
C LEU A 74 35.82 -8.83 -10.55
N LEU A 75 34.57 -9.30 -10.64
CA LEU A 75 34.27 -10.74 -10.62
C LEU A 75 34.84 -11.43 -11.87
N PHE A 76 34.73 -10.79 -13.03
CA PHE A 76 35.29 -11.32 -14.27
C PHE A 76 36.82 -11.39 -14.19
N SER A 77 37.50 -10.34 -13.72
CA SER A 77 38.95 -10.36 -13.57
C SER A 77 39.42 -11.41 -12.57
N ALA A 78 38.74 -11.51 -11.41
CA ALA A 78 39.02 -12.53 -10.42
C ALA A 78 38.87 -13.95 -10.99
N ALA A 79 37.83 -14.20 -11.80
CA ALA A 79 37.63 -15.48 -12.46
C ALA A 79 38.75 -15.80 -13.46
N VAL A 80 39.14 -14.83 -14.29
CA VAL A 80 40.27 -15.00 -15.23
C VAL A 80 41.57 -15.29 -14.47
N THR A 81 41.84 -14.56 -13.39
CA THR A 81 43.03 -14.78 -12.55
C THR A 81 43.00 -16.14 -11.87
N ALA A 82 41.85 -16.60 -11.36
CA ALA A 82 41.71 -17.92 -10.74
C ALA A 82 41.89 -19.08 -11.74
N LEU A 83 41.60 -18.85 -13.03
CA LEU A 83 41.80 -19.84 -14.09
C LEU A 83 43.23 -19.84 -14.65
N LEU A 84 43.92 -18.70 -14.63
CA LEU A 84 45.32 -18.57 -15.06
C LEU A 84 46.33 -18.85 -13.95
N GLY A 85 45.91 -18.76 -12.69
CA GLY A 85 46.72 -18.99 -11.49
C GLY A 85 46.83 -20.45 -11.10
#